data_AF-A0A2N2UTH2-F1
#
_entry.id   AF-A0A2N2UTH2-F1
#
_cell.length_a   1.000
_cell.length_b   1.000
_cell.length_c   1.000
_cell.angle_alpha   90.00
_cell.angle_beta   90.00
_cell.angle_gamma   90.00
#
_symmetry.space_group_name_H-M   'P 1'
#
loop_
_entity.id
_entity.type
_entity.pdbx_description
1 polymer ?
#
loop_
_entity_poly.entity_id
_entity_poly.type
_entity_poly.pdbx_seq_one_letter_code
_entity_poly.pdbx_strand_id
1 'polypeptide(L)'
;MCAQGVFRHEHHADSHAEADVEPNRAGGGEVTSTDAGEQFGIVIAGHGSRDPDGVREFEALVELVCTRAPGHAVTYGYLEFSSPTIEAAVKANLAAGSRQVSVVPGVLLAARHAKNDMPSELQVLARTHTDIDFHFGAPLNLHPQLLQLAQQRIIAAESTSSHTARRAETCLVLVGRGTSDPDANSEISKLARMLEEGMGFGGVYVCYSGTAKPLVADGLRTAARMGFPRLVVMPYFLFDGVLVKRIYAAADALQEREPQLEVIKAGYLGVHPHVADVLIERAREAIAGRAAMNCSLCKYRVQIVGFEEQVGEPQRAHHLQVRGLLTKEESLVSDSMPVPVQPDFLPYVPHPIETESFEIIAAGRDWSGFPPAHLTALQRLVHTSGDFDIADDIYFSPGAIDAGIRALLRCKRVVADVTMVTSGLKRALLEQLGIDTWCGVHDREAHLLSASQGITRSAASIRRAWEKFGNDQVVAIGDAPTAITEATRLIRDHGWRPQLVIGLPVGFVGTREAKDDLKRCLQVPRITNSGTRGGSPWAASVVNALMIDAINHLAGCERASGGE
;
A
#
# COMPACT_ATOMS: atom_id res chain seq x y z
N MET A 1 22.57 26.56 -12.96
CA MET A 1 22.38 26.81 -14.40
C MET A 1 20.94 26.47 -14.76
N CYS A 2 20.07 27.47 -14.62
CA CYS A 2 18.82 27.58 -15.36
C CYS A 2 19.08 28.63 -16.45
N ALA A 3 18.70 28.37 -17.70
CA ALA A 3 18.67 29.33 -18.80
C ALA A 3 17.41 28.99 -19.62
N GLN A 4 16.36 29.83 -19.58
CA GLN A 4 16.08 30.98 -20.47
C GLN A 4 15.72 30.54 -21.91
N GLY A 5 14.71 31.07 -22.61
CA GLY A 5 13.80 32.23 -22.43
C GLY A 5 12.53 32.01 -23.30
N VAL A 6 11.66 32.97 -23.62
CA VAL A 6 11.78 34.43 -23.69
C VAL A 6 10.36 35.03 -23.60
N PHE A 7 10.14 35.98 -22.68
CA PHE A 7 9.04 36.94 -22.76
C PHE A 7 9.58 38.22 -23.41
N ARG A 8 8.89 38.75 -24.43
CA ARG A 8 9.12 40.11 -24.94
C ARG A 8 8.23 41.07 -24.15
N HIS A 9 8.86 42.04 -23.48
CA HIS A 9 8.22 43.29 -23.06
C HIS A 9 8.62 44.37 -24.05
N GLU A 10 7.64 45.04 -24.65
CA GLU A 10 7.82 46.39 -25.18
C GLU A 10 7.18 47.38 -24.20
N HIS A 11 7.99 48.35 -23.78
CA HIS A 11 7.55 49.53 -23.04
C HIS A 11 6.92 50.52 -24.01
N HIS A 12 5.71 50.98 -23.71
CA HIS A 12 5.30 52.33 -24.05
C HIS A 12 4.63 52.96 -22.82
N ALA A 13 5.24 54.04 -22.35
CA ALA A 13 4.62 54.98 -21.44
C ALA A 13 3.64 55.84 -22.23
N ASP A 14 2.45 56.11 -21.69
CA ASP A 14 1.89 57.47 -21.69
C ASP A 14 0.70 57.65 -20.74
N SER A 15 0.80 58.79 -20.03
CA SER A 15 -0.19 59.72 -19.47
C SER A 15 -1.51 59.27 -18.83
N HIS A 16 -1.70 59.78 -17.61
CA HIS A 16 -2.93 60.05 -16.88
C HIS A 16 -4.15 60.44 -17.73
N ALA A 17 -5.30 59.83 -17.44
CA ALA A 17 -6.61 60.47 -17.50
C ALA A 17 -7.60 59.74 -16.57
N GLU A 18 -8.15 60.48 -15.61
CA GLU A 18 -9.35 60.11 -14.84
C GLU A 18 -10.56 60.08 -15.79
N ALA A 19 -11.43 59.07 -15.65
CA ALA A 19 -12.84 59.16 -16.07
C ALA A 19 -13.68 58.05 -15.41
N ASP A 20 -14.54 58.50 -14.50
CA ASP A 20 -15.93 58.10 -14.26
C ASP A 20 -16.33 56.61 -14.19
N VAL A 21 -16.73 56.25 -12.97
CA VAL A 21 -17.52 55.07 -12.63
C VAL A 21 -19.00 55.37 -12.92
N GLU A 22 -19.56 54.77 -13.97
CA GLU A 22 -21.02 54.64 -14.14
C GLU A 22 -21.49 53.20 -13.84
N PRO A 23 -22.67 53.02 -13.21
CA PRO A 23 -23.17 51.71 -12.80
C PRO A 23 -23.81 50.98 -13.98
N ASN A 24 -23.40 49.71 -14.15
CA ASN A 24 -23.87 48.82 -15.20
C ASN A 24 -25.39 48.58 -15.12
N ARG A 25 -26.13 49.05 -16.13
CA ARG A 25 -27.57 48.80 -16.31
C ARG A 25 -27.78 47.39 -16.84
N ALA A 26 -28.71 46.68 -16.20
CA ALA A 26 -29.25 45.41 -16.64
C ALA A 26 -29.72 45.47 -18.11
N GLY A 27 -29.10 44.67 -18.96
CA GLY A 27 -29.56 44.34 -20.31
C GLY A 27 -29.79 42.84 -20.39
N GLY A 28 -31.05 42.43 -20.47
CA GLY A 28 -31.44 41.06 -20.77
C GLY A 28 -30.98 40.70 -22.19
N GLY A 29 -30.03 39.79 -22.27
CA GLY A 29 -29.69 39.05 -23.48
C GLY A 29 -30.05 37.58 -23.24
N GLU A 30 -30.92 37.05 -24.08
CA GLU A 30 -31.19 35.62 -24.19
C GLU A 30 -29.87 34.84 -24.24
N VAL A 31 -29.69 33.91 -23.30
CA VAL A 31 -28.61 32.93 -23.35
C VAL A 31 -28.98 31.93 -24.44
N THR A 32 -28.65 32.25 -25.69
CA THR A 32 -28.65 31.25 -26.76
C THR A 32 -27.49 30.30 -26.53
N SER A 33 -27.85 29.09 -26.15
CA SER A 33 -27.01 27.91 -25.99
C SER A 33 -26.23 27.58 -27.26
N THR A 34 -24.91 27.75 -27.24
CA THR A 34 -23.97 27.02 -28.11
C THR A 34 -22.62 26.91 -27.41
N ASP A 35 -22.50 25.94 -26.50
CA ASP A 35 -21.21 25.30 -26.21
C ASP A 35 -21.28 23.89 -26.82
N ALA A 36 -21.30 23.86 -28.16
CA ALA A 36 -21.20 22.62 -28.91
C ALA A 36 -19.73 22.17 -28.90
N GLY A 37 -19.25 21.75 -27.72
CA GLY A 37 -17.98 21.03 -27.62
C GLY A 37 -18.03 19.78 -28.49
N GLU A 38 -16.94 19.46 -29.17
CA GLU A 38 -16.84 18.26 -30.02
C GLU A 38 -17.38 17.03 -29.27
N GLN A 39 -18.21 16.23 -29.95
CA GLN A 39 -18.73 14.99 -29.39
C GLN A 39 -17.60 13.98 -29.28
N PHE A 40 -17.26 13.59 -28.05
CA PHE A 40 -16.28 12.56 -27.74
C PHE A 40 -16.89 11.45 -26.87
N GLY A 41 -16.25 10.29 -26.88
CA GLY A 41 -16.59 9.13 -26.08
C GLY A 41 -16.10 9.26 -24.64
N ILE A 42 -16.93 8.90 -23.67
CA ILE A 42 -16.58 8.83 -22.24
C ILE A 42 -16.64 7.38 -21.80
N VAL A 43 -15.54 6.85 -21.28
CA VAL A 43 -15.49 5.52 -20.67
C VAL A 43 -15.17 5.67 -19.19
N ILE A 44 -16.12 5.33 -18.33
CA ILE A 44 -15.92 5.36 -16.88
C ILE A 44 -15.30 4.03 -16.44
N ALA A 45 -14.04 4.09 -16.01
CA ALA A 45 -13.28 2.93 -15.56
C ALA A 45 -13.45 2.72 -14.05
N GLY A 46 -14.39 1.85 -13.68
CA GLY A 46 -14.62 1.43 -12.30
C GLY A 46 -13.53 0.47 -11.81
N HIS A 47 -13.29 0.46 -10.49
CA HIS A 47 -12.48 -0.60 -9.87
C HIS A 47 -13.19 -1.96 -10.00
N GLY A 48 -14.49 -2.02 -9.71
CA GLY A 48 -15.27 -3.26 -9.61
C GLY A 48 -15.44 -3.77 -8.18
N SER A 49 -16.51 -4.49 -7.91
CA SER A 49 -16.90 -4.90 -6.56
C SER A 49 -17.42 -6.33 -6.54
N ARG A 50 -17.20 -7.02 -5.42
CA ARG A 50 -17.88 -8.29 -5.13
C ARG A 50 -19.26 -8.10 -4.50
N ASP A 51 -19.55 -6.91 -3.99
CA ASP A 51 -20.85 -6.55 -3.43
C ASP A 51 -21.79 -6.08 -4.55
N PRO A 52 -22.90 -6.79 -4.83
CA PRO A 52 -23.87 -6.40 -5.85
C PRO A 52 -24.48 -5.02 -5.63
N ASP A 53 -24.59 -4.56 -4.38
CA ASP A 53 -25.13 -3.23 -4.05
C ASP A 53 -24.20 -2.15 -4.62
N GLY A 54 -22.88 -2.32 -4.44
CA GLY A 54 -21.87 -1.39 -4.95
C GLY A 54 -21.79 -1.38 -6.48
N VAL A 55 -22.07 -2.52 -7.14
CA VAL A 55 -22.18 -2.58 -8.61
C VAL A 55 -23.40 -1.77 -9.09
N ARG A 56 -24.57 -1.97 -8.49
CA ARG A 56 -25.80 -1.24 -8.85
C ARG A 56 -25.68 0.26 -8.63
N GLU A 57 -25.06 0.71 -7.53
CA GLU A 57 -24.84 2.14 -7.32
C GLU A 57 -23.87 2.74 -8.34
N PHE A 58 -22.83 2.01 -8.73
CA PHE A 58 -21.93 2.48 -9.79
C PHE A 58 -22.66 2.60 -11.13
N GLU A 59 -23.47 1.61 -11.51
CA GLU A 59 -24.27 1.65 -12.74
C GLU A 59 -25.26 2.81 -12.73
N ALA A 60 -25.96 3.05 -11.61
CA ALA A 60 -26.85 4.19 -11.44
C ALA A 60 -26.11 5.54 -11.52
N LEU A 61 -24.86 5.63 -11.04
CA LEU A 61 -24.03 6.81 -11.25
C LEU A 61 -23.69 7.00 -12.73
N VAL A 62 -23.39 5.93 -13.47
CA VAL A 62 -23.13 6.01 -14.91
C VAL A 62 -24.38 6.47 -15.66
N GLU A 63 -25.56 5.96 -15.33
CA GLU A 63 -26.84 6.42 -15.91
C GLU A 63 -27.07 7.92 -15.66
N LEU A 64 -26.72 8.40 -14.46
CA LEU A 64 -26.76 9.82 -14.14
C LEU A 64 -25.77 10.63 -14.99
N VAL A 65 -24.56 10.10 -15.23
CA VAL A 65 -23.59 10.74 -16.15
C VAL A 65 -24.14 10.79 -17.58
N CYS A 66 -24.73 9.70 -18.09
CA CYS A 66 -25.38 9.66 -19.40
C CYS A 66 -26.44 10.77 -19.53
N THR A 67 -27.28 10.92 -18.51
CA THR A 67 -28.35 11.94 -18.48
C THR A 67 -27.80 13.37 -18.49
N ARG A 68 -26.62 13.58 -17.89
CA ARG A 68 -26.01 14.90 -17.70
C ARG A 68 -25.00 15.29 -18.78
N ALA A 69 -24.58 14.35 -19.63
CA ALA A 69 -23.68 14.57 -20.75
C ALA A 69 -24.38 14.25 -22.09
N PRO A 70 -25.50 14.92 -22.43
CA PRO A 70 -26.20 14.66 -23.68
C PRO A 70 -25.28 14.95 -24.87
N GLY A 71 -25.23 14.01 -25.82
CA GLY A 71 -24.37 14.10 -27.00
C GLY A 71 -23.02 13.41 -26.89
N HIS A 72 -22.66 12.88 -25.71
CA HIS A 72 -21.48 12.03 -25.54
C HIS A 72 -21.88 10.54 -25.48
N ALA A 73 -21.11 9.68 -26.14
CA ALA A 73 -21.26 8.24 -25.95
C ALA A 73 -20.62 7.85 -24.61
N VAL A 74 -21.45 7.56 -23.61
CA VAL A 74 -20.99 7.18 -22.27
C VAL A 74 -21.09 5.67 -22.11
N THR A 75 -19.97 5.01 -21.82
CA THR A 75 -19.91 3.58 -21.47
C THR A 75 -19.11 3.39 -20.19
N TYR A 76 -19.14 2.19 -19.61
CA TYR A 76 -18.41 1.90 -18.39
C TYR A 76 -17.85 0.48 -18.41
N GLY A 77 -16.80 0.25 -17.63
CA GLY A 77 -16.24 -1.07 -17.42
C GLY A 77 -15.40 -1.13 -16.15
N TYR A 78 -15.11 -2.35 -15.71
CA TYR A 78 -14.42 -2.61 -14.46
C TYR A 78 -13.01 -3.15 -14.69
N LEU A 79 -12.12 -2.79 -13.77
CA LEU A 79 -10.76 -3.29 -13.70
C LEU A 79 -10.72 -4.72 -13.13
N GLU A 80 -11.47 -4.96 -12.05
CA GLU A 80 -11.46 -6.20 -11.27
C GLU A 80 -12.87 -6.73 -11.03
N PHE A 81 -12.99 -8.04 -10.79
CA PHE A 81 -14.19 -8.76 -10.31
C PHE A 81 -15.40 -8.75 -11.25
N SER A 82 -15.96 -7.57 -11.49
CA SER A 82 -17.22 -7.33 -12.21
C SER A 82 -17.00 -7.24 -13.72
N SER A 83 -18.09 -7.36 -14.47
CA SER A 83 -18.17 -7.15 -15.92
C SER A 83 -19.22 -6.08 -16.23
N PRO A 84 -19.13 -5.34 -17.35
CA PRO A 84 -18.17 -5.48 -18.46
C PRO A 84 -16.74 -5.03 -18.09
N THR A 85 -15.72 -5.51 -18.82
CA THR A 85 -14.33 -5.04 -18.65
C THR A 85 -14.12 -3.66 -19.27
N ILE A 86 -13.07 -2.93 -18.85
CA ILE A 86 -12.71 -1.63 -19.46
C ILE A 86 -12.52 -1.75 -20.98
N GLU A 87 -11.90 -2.84 -21.46
CA GLU A 87 -11.76 -3.10 -22.90
C GLU A 87 -13.11 -3.26 -23.60
N ALA A 88 -14.05 -4.01 -23.01
CA ALA A 88 -15.38 -4.18 -23.58
C ALA A 88 -16.14 -2.85 -23.62
N ALA A 89 -15.98 -2.01 -22.58
CA ALA A 89 -16.55 -0.68 -22.51
C ALA A 89 -16.02 0.24 -23.62
N VAL A 90 -14.71 0.20 -23.86
CA VAL A 90 -14.06 0.95 -24.96
C VAL A 90 -14.59 0.47 -26.30
N LYS A 91 -14.64 -0.85 -26.54
CA LYS A 91 -15.20 -1.42 -27.79
C LYS A 91 -16.64 -0.98 -28.04
N ALA A 92 -17.49 -0.98 -27.00
CA ALA A 92 -18.86 -0.48 -27.10
C ALA A 92 -18.90 1.03 -27.43
N ASN A 93 -17.98 1.81 -26.87
CA ASN A 93 -17.86 3.24 -27.15
C ASN A 93 -17.47 3.51 -28.62
N LEU A 94 -16.51 2.75 -29.14
CA LEU A 94 -16.07 2.83 -30.54
C LEU A 94 -17.19 2.39 -31.50
N ALA A 95 -17.95 1.36 -31.14
CA ALA A 95 -19.12 0.92 -31.91
C ALA A 95 -20.22 1.99 -31.97
N ALA A 96 -20.29 2.88 -30.99
CA ALA A 96 -21.18 4.04 -30.99
C ALA A 96 -20.67 5.21 -31.85
N GLY A 97 -19.51 5.07 -32.51
CA GLY A 97 -18.96 6.03 -33.47
C GLY A 97 -17.88 6.96 -32.92
N SER A 98 -17.52 6.85 -31.63
CA SER A 98 -16.49 7.69 -31.02
C SER A 98 -15.12 7.44 -31.65
N ARG A 99 -14.45 8.52 -32.06
CA ARG A 99 -13.06 8.50 -32.56
C ARG A 99 -12.06 9.16 -31.62
N GLN A 100 -12.57 9.95 -30.70
CA GLN A 100 -11.83 10.49 -29.57
C GLN A 100 -12.49 9.96 -28.30
N VAL A 101 -11.71 9.35 -27.40
CA VAL A 101 -12.23 8.64 -26.23
C VAL A 101 -11.47 9.05 -24.97
N SER A 102 -12.19 9.56 -23.99
CA SER A 102 -11.70 9.88 -22.65
C SER A 102 -12.02 8.74 -21.69
N VAL A 103 -10.98 8.06 -21.19
CA VAL A 103 -11.09 7.03 -20.17
C VAL A 103 -10.89 7.67 -18.80
N VAL A 104 -11.97 7.78 -18.02
CA VAL A 104 -11.99 8.46 -16.73
C VAL A 104 -11.99 7.45 -15.58
N PRO A 105 -10.98 7.47 -14.70
CA PRO A 105 -10.96 6.62 -13.51
C PRO A 105 -12.12 6.95 -12.57
N GLY A 106 -13.04 5.99 -12.37
CA GLY A 106 -14.14 6.05 -11.40
C GLY A 106 -13.68 5.80 -9.97
N VAL A 107 -12.60 6.46 -9.54
CA VAL A 107 -12.00 6.31 -8.21
C VAL A 107 -11.73 7.68 -7.58
N LEU A 108 -11.87 7.78 -6.25
CA LEU A 108 -11.71 9.05 -5.55
C LEU A 108 -10.27 9.56 -5.57
N LEU A 109 -9.29 8.69 -5.31
CA LEU A 109 -7.91 9.11 -5.07
C LEU A 109 -6.94 8.28 -5.91
N ALA A 110 -5.89 8.94 -6.41
CA ALA A 110 -4.87 8.34 -7.25
C ALA A 110 -3.93 7.45 -6.43
N ALA A 111 -4.18 6.13 -6.42
CA ALA A 111 -3.26 5.12 -5.89
C ALA A 111 -2.80 4.18 -7.02
N ARG A 112 -2.35 2.96 -6.69
CA ARG A 112 -1.84 1.98 -7.66
C ARG A 112 -2.75 1.79 -8.89
N HIS A 113 -4.06 1.66 -8.71
CA HIS A 113 -4.97 1.42 -9.85
C HIS A 113 -4.97 2.55 -10.88
N ALA A 114 -5.08 3.80 -10.43
CA ALA A 114 -5.08 4.95 -11.33
C ALA A 114 -3.67 5.32 -11.83
N LYS A 115 -2.62 5.01 -11.05
CA LYS A 115 -1.22 5.35 -11.39
C LYS A 115 -0.53 4.29 -12.25
N ASN A 116 -0.98 3.03 -12.20
CA ASN A 116 -0.35 1.90 -12.87
C ASN A 116 -1.34 1.06 -13.70
N ASP A 117 -2.35 0.46 -13.05
CA ASP A 117 -3.18 -0.58 -13.70
C ASP A 117 -3.99 -0.06 -14.89
N MET A 118 -4.80 0.99 -14.69
CA MET A 118 -5.64 1.56 -15.75
C MET A 118 -4.81 2.20 -16.88
N PRO A 119 -3.72 2.96 -16.61
CA PRO A 119 -2.81 3.40 -17.67
C PRO A 119 -2.20 2.26 -18.48
N SER A 120 -1.81 1.15 -17.85
CA SER A 120 -1.28 -0.02 -18.56
C SER A 120 -2.31 -0.65 -19.50
N GLU A 121 -3.57 -0.80 -19.06
CA GLU A 121 -4.66 -1.28 -19.93
C GLU A 121 -4.90 -0.34 -21.11
N LEU A 122 -4.92 0.98 -20.86
CA LEU A 122 -5.12 1.96 -21.92
C LEU A 122 -3.98 1.95 -22.94
N GLN A 123 -2.73 1.76 -22.51
CA GLN A 123 -1.60 1.63 -23.43
C GLN A 123 -1.72 0.40 -24.34
N VAL A 124 -2.29 -0.70 -23.86
CA VAL A 124 -2.58 -1.89 -24.69
C VAL A 124 -3.66 -1.57 -25.71
N LEU A 125 -4.73 -0.88 -25.29
CA LEU A 125 -5.82 -0.46 -26.17
C LEU A 125 -5.33 0.52 -27.27
N ALA A 126 -4.50 1.50 -26.91
CA ALA A 126 -3.93 2.46 -27.87
C ALA A 126 -3.02 1.79 -28.91
N ARG A 127 -2.33 0.70 -28.56
CA ARG A 127 -1.52 -0.09 -29.53
C ARG A 127 -2.37 -0.90 -30.50
N THR A 128 -3.58 -1.27 -30.08
CA THR A 128 -4.48 -2.12 -30.88
C THR A 128 -5.44 -1.30 -31.75
N HIS A 129 -5.77 -0.08 -31.35
CA HIS A 129 -6.65 0.84 -32.09
C HIS A 129 -5.88 2.14 -32.38
N THR A 130 -5.03 2.11 -33.39
CA THR A 130 -4.10 3.20 -33.73
C THR A 130 -4.76 4.41 -34.41
N ASP A 131 -6.01 4.26 -34.84
CA ASP A 131 -6.85 5.28 -35.46
C ASP A 131 -7.74 6.04 -34.46
N ILE A 132 -7.62 5.72 -33.17
CA ILE A 132 -8.41 6.32 -32.08
C ILE A 132 -7.54 7.23 -31.23
N ASP A 133 -8.06 8.42 -30.95
CA ASP A 133 -7.42 9.39 -30.06
C ASP A 133 -7.85 9.14 -28.61
N PHE A 134 -7.00 8.42 -27.85
CA PHE A 134 -7.26 8.08 -26.46
C PHE A 134 -6.68 9.10 -25.48
N HIS A 135 -7.51 9.52 -24.54
CA HIS A 135 -7.16 10.41 -23.43
C HIS A 135 -7.42 9.74 -22.10
N PHE A 136 -6.51 9.93 -21.14
CA PHE A 136 -6.67 9.41 -19.79
C PHE A 136 -7.04 10.54 -18.82
N GLY A 137 -8.22 10.44 -18.23
CA GLY A 137 -8.71 11.40 -17.24
C GLY A 137 -7.97 11.29 -15.92
N ALA A 138 -7.90 12.40 -15.18
CA ALA A 138 -7.50 12.33 -13.78
C ALA A 138 -8.61 11.64 -12.96
N PRO A 139 -8.26 10.93 -11.86
CA PRO A 139 -9.22 10.55 -10.84
C PRO A 139 -10.00 11.75 -10.31
N LEU A 140 -11.10 11.50 -9.60
CA LEU A 140 -11.93 12.58 -9.06
C LEU A 140 -11.13 13.54 -8.16
N ASN A 141 -10.17 12.99 -7.42
CA ASN A 141 -9.32 13.69 -6.45
C ASN A 141 -10.14 14.52 -5.45
N LEU A 142 -9.49 15.42 -4.72
CA LEU A 142 -10.22 16.45 -3.99
C LEU A 142 -10.77 17.47 -4.97
N HIS A 143 -12.08 17.68 -4.92
CA HIS A 143 -12.78 18.59 -5.80
C HIS A 143 -13.74 19.47 -5.00
N PRO A 144 -13.93 20.76 -5.34
CA PRO A 144 -14.86 21.64 -4.65
C PRO A 144 -16.28 21.07 -4.56
N GLN A 145 -16.78 20.44 -5.63
CA GLN A 145 -18.11 19.82 -5.63
C GLN A 145 -18.19 18.59 -4.70
N LEU A 146 -17.10 17.83 -4.54
CA LEU A 146 -17.07 16.69 -3.61
C LEU A 146 -16.92 17.16 -2.15
N LEU A 147 -16.20 18.25 -1.93
CA LEU A 147 -16.14 18.92 -0.62
C LEU A 147 -17.52 19.47 -0.22
N GLN A 148 -18.25 20.05 -1.18
CA GLN A 148 -19.63 20.49 -0.97
C GLN A 148 -20.56 19.30 -0.66
N LEU A 149 -20.42 18.18 -1.36
CA LEU A 149 -21.18 16.97 -1.06
C LEU A 149 -20.82 16.41 0.33
N ALA A 150 -19.55 16.41 0.71
CA ALA A 150 -19.12 16.01 2.04
C ALA A 150 -19.79 16.86 3.14
N GLN A 151 -19.81 18.19 2.95
CA GLN A 151 -20.52 19.10 3.83
C GLN A 151 -22.02 18.75 3.92
N GLN A 152 -22.68 18.48 2.79
CA GLN A 152 -24.10 18.08 2.78
C GLN A 152 -24.34 16.78 3.55
N ARG A 153 -23.47 15.78 3.42
CA ARG A 153 -23.56 14.51 4.17
C ARG A 153 -23.40 14.72 5.67
N ILE A 154 -22.47 15.57 6.08
CA ILE A 154 -22.26 15.93 7.48
C ILE A 154 -23.48 16.65 8.04
N ILE A 155 -23.99 17.68 7.35
CA ILE A 155 -25.17 18.44 7.80
C ILE A 155 -26.39 17.54 7.91
N ALA A 156 -26.61 16.65 6.93
CA ALA A 156 -27.70 15.69 6.97
C ALA A 156 -27.58 14.77 8.19
N ALA A 157 -26.38 14.31 8.53
CA ALA A 157 -26.14 13.49 9.71
C ALA A 157 -26.38 14.26 11.02
N GLU A 158 -25.90 15.51 11.12
CA GLU A 158 -26.17 16.36 12.28
C GLU A 158 -27.67 16.57 12.51
N SER A 159 -28.46 16.63 11.42
CA SER A 159 -29.92 16.82 11.49
C SER A 159 -30.69 15.62 12.06
N THR A 160 -30.08 14.43 12.12
CA THR A 160 -30.71 13.25 12.72
C THR A 160 -30.57 13.22 14.25
N SER A 161 -29.73 14.08 14.82
CA SER A 161 -29.55 14.17 16.27
C SER A 161 -30.72 14.92 16.93
N SER A 162 -31.19 14.40 18.06
CA SER A 162 -32.13 15.09 18.94
C SER A 162 -31.49 16.21 19.78
N HIS A 163 -30.15 16.31 19.76
CA HIS A 163 -29.38 17.28 20.54
C HIS A 163 -28.73 18.30 19.62
N THR A 164 -28.81 19.58 19.97
CA THR A 164 -28.04 20.63 19.28
C THR A 164 -26.69 20.77 19.97
N ALA A 165 -25.60 20.52 19.24
CA ALA A 165 -24.23 20.73 19.71
C ALA A 165 -23.51 21.73 18.81
N ARG A 166 -22.58 22.49 19.38
CA ARG A 166 -21.70 23.36 18.59
C ARG A 166 -20.64 22.50 17.91
N ARG A 167 -20.30 22.81 16.66
CA ARG A 167 -19.21 22.11 15.96
C ARG A 167 -17.87 22.25 16.67
N ALA A 168 -17.62 23.37 17.36
CA ALA A 168 -16.44 23.55 18.22
C ALA A 168 -16.35 22.54 19.39
N GLU A 169 -17.44 21.84 19.71
CA GLU A 169 -17.51 20.77 20.71
C GLU A 169 -17.66 19.39 20.06
N THR A 170 -17.44 19.30 18.75
CA THR A 170 -17.60 18.07 17.97
C THR A 170 -16.29 17.72 17.27
N CYS A 171 -15.92 16.44 17.28
CA CYS A 171 -14.82 15.93 16.47
C CYS A 171 -15.36 15.25 15.21
N LEU A 172 -14.88 15.69 14.05
CA LEU A 172 -15.15 15.03 12.78
C LEU A 172 -14.18 13.85 12.63
N VAL A 173 -14.70 12.64 12.45
CA VAL A 173 -13.90 11.46 12.14
C VAL A 173 -14.06 11.12 10.66
N LEU A 174 -13.03 11.43 9.87
CA LEU A 174 -13.02 11.15 8.43
C LEU A 174 -12.39 9.79 8.18
N VAL A 175 -13.13 8.90 7.50
CA VAL A 175 -12.70 7.53 7.24
C VAL A 175 -12.39 7.34 5.76
N GLY A 176 -11.12 7.14 5.43
CA GLY A 176 -10.69 6.78 4.06
C GLY A 176 -10.58 5.26 3.86
N ARG A 177 -10.45 4.80 2.61
CA ARG A 177 -10.13 3.39 2.31
C ARG A 177 -8.77 2.98 2.92
N GLY A 178 -7.79 3.87 2.77
CA GLY A 178 -6.39 3.62 3.08
C GLY A 178 -5.69 2.81 1.99
N THR A 179 -4.45 3.19 1.67
CA THR A 179 -3.62 2.53 0.66
C THR A 179 -2.15 2.56 1.08
N SER A 180 -1.29 1.81 0.38
CA SER A 180 0.16 1.88 0.54
C SER A 180 0.78 3.09 -0.18
N ASP A 181 -0.03 3.89 -0.87
CA ASP A 181 0.40 5.15 -1.49
C ASP A 181 0.18 6.32 -0.50
N PRO A 182 1.25 6.93 0.04
CA PRO A 182 1.13 8.01 1.01
C PRO A 182 0.49 9.27 0.44
N ASP A 183 0.60 9.49 -0.86
CA ASP A 183 0.06 10.65 -1.56
C ASP A 183 -1.47 10.58 -1.63
N ALA A 184 -2.03 9.39 -1.88
CA ALA A 184 -3.47 9.19 -1.74
C ALA A 184 -3.96 9.30 -0.29
N ASN A 185 -3.17 8.81 0.68
CA ASN A 185 -3.55 8.96 2.09
C ASN A 185 -3.51 10.44 2.55
N SER A 186 -2.56 11.23 2.04
CA SER A 186 -2.42 12.65 2.40
C SER A 186 -3.60 13.51 1.91
N GLU A 187 -4.23 13.15 0.79
CA GLU A 187 -5.45 13.81 0.32
C GLU A 187 -6.62 13.65 1.31
N ILE A 188 -6.73 12.52 2.02
CA ILE A 188 -7.73 12.37 3.10
C ILE A 188 -7.41 13.34 4.25
N SER A 189 -6.14 13.46 4.63
CA SER A 189 -5.72 14.43 5.67
C SER A 189 -5.97 15.88 5.26
N LYS A 190 -5.75 16.20 3.98
CA LYS A 190 -6.05 17.53 3.42
C LYS A 190 -7.55 17.81 3.43
N LEU A 191 -8.37 16.84 2.99
CA LEU A 191 -9.83 16.94 3.07
C LEU A 191 -10.31 17.14 4.51
N ALA A 192 -9.78 16.36 5.44
CA ALA A 192 -10.08 16.47 6.86
C ALA A 192 -9.80 17.88 7.39
N ARG A 193 -8.63 18.44 7.08
CA ARG A 193 -8.24 19.81 7.46
C ARG A 193 -9.18 20.86 6.85
N MET A 194 -9.53 20.72 5.58
CA MET A 194 -10.46 21.64 4.89
C MET A 194 -11.87 21.61 5.51
N LEU A 195 -12.38 20.43 5.86
CA LEU A 195 -13.69 20.28 6.51
C LEU A 195 -13.67 20.79 7.95
N GLU A 196 -12.59 20.52 8.70
CA GLU A 196 -12.43 20.98 10.08
C GLU A 196 -12.53 22.51 10.17
N GLU A 197 -11.63 23.20 9.46
CA GLU A 197 -11.54 24.66 9.49
C GLU A 197 -12.73 25.31 8.76
N GLY A 198 -13.14 24.74 7.62
CA GLY A 198 -14.21 25.28 6.79
C GLY A 198 -15.60 25.14 7.41
N MET A 199 -15.82 24.15 8.28
CA MET A 199 -17.11 23.93 8.96
C MET A 199 -17.11 24.31 10.44
N GLY A 200 -15.93 24.58 11.02
CA GLY A 200 -15.78 25.01 12.42
C GLY A 200 -15.81 23.87 13.44
N PHE A 201 -15.31 22.68 13.08
CA PHE A 201 -15.17 21.57 14.03
C PHE A 201 -14.09 21.87 15.08
N GLY A 202 -14.32 21.41 16.31
CA GLY A 202 -13.36 21.56 17.41
C GLY A 202 -12.13 20.66 17.25
N GLY A 203 -12.27 19.57 16.49
CA GLY A 203 -11.17 18.71 16.10
C GLY A 203 -11.53 17.83 14.91
N VAL A 204 -10.51 17.25 14.30
CA VAL A 204 -10.66 16.20 13.28
C VAL A 204 -9.72 15.04 13.56
N TYR A 205 -10.18 13.84 13.23
CA TYR A 205 -9.37 12.62 13.28
C TYR A 205 -9.52 11.82 12.00
N VAL A 206 -8.40 11.35 11.44
CA VAL A 206 -8.37 10.53 10.23
C VAL A 206 -8.06 9.09 10.59
N CYS A 207 -8.87 8.17 10.08
CA CYS A 207 -8.61 6.74 10.14
C CYS A 207 -8.98 6.04 8.84
N TYR A 208 -8.68 4.75 8.74
CA TYR A 208 -8.78 4.01 7.49
C TYR A 208 -9.46 2.65 7.66
N SER A 209 -10.14 2.19 6.61
CA SER A 209 -10.84 0.89 6.61
C SER A 209 -9.95 -0.31 6.34
N GLY A 210 -8.69 -0.12 5.93
CA GLY A 210 -7.84 -1.20 5.44
C GLY A 210 -6.35 -0.95 5.54
N THR A 211 -5.68 -0.72 4.40
CA THR A 211 -4.21 -0.82 4.29
C THR A 211 -3.44 0.20 5.14
N ALA A 212 -3.97 1.42 5.27
CA ALA A 212 -3.33 2.46 6.07
C ALA A 212 -3.78 2.39 7.54
N LYS A 213 -3.00 2.98 8.43
CA LYS A 213 -3.28 3.05 9.87
C LYS A 213 -3.49 4.52 10.29
N PRO A 214 -4.25 4.79 11.35
CA PRO A 214 -4.96 3.82 12.23
C PRO A 214 -6.20 3.20 11.56
N LEU A 215 -6.54 1.96 11.95
CA LEU A 215 -7.78 1.31 11.52
C LEU A 215 -9.00 1.94 12.18
N VAL A 216 -10.18 1.81 11.58
CA VAL A 216 -11.44 2.47 12.02
C VAL A 216 -11.71 2.32 13.51
N ALA A 217 -11.71 1.09 14.04
CA ALA A 217 -12.03 0.84 15.45
C ALA A 217 -11.02 1.48 16.42
N ASP A 218 -9.74 1.48 16.06
CA ASP A 218 -8.68 2.13 16.85
C ASP A 218 -8.74 3.65 16.71
N GLY A 219 -9.02 4.14 15.50
CA GLY A 219 -9.15 5.57 15.22
C GLY A 219 -10.34 6.18 15.95
N LEU A 220 -11.49 5.53 15.94
CA LEU A 220 -12.67 5.93 16.71
C LEU A 220 -12.38 5.96 18.21
N ARG A 221 -11.67 4.95 18.73
CA ARG A 221 -11.26 4.90 20.14
C ARG A 221 -10.31 6.04 20.50
N THR A 222 -9.38 6.40 19.62
CA THR A 222 -8.49 7.55 19.83
C THR A 222 -9.25 8.85 19.75
N ALA A 223 -10.16 9.01 18.79
CA ALA A 223 -11.01 10.19 18.65
C ALA A 223 -11.88 10.42 19.90
N ALA A 224 -12.46 9.36 20.47
CA ALA A 224 -13.23 9.43 21.71
C ALA A 224 -12.41 9.98 22.90
N ARG A 225 -11.10 9.71 22.92
CA ARG A 225 -10.18 10.19 23.97
C ARG A 225 -9.77 11.65 23.81
N MET A 226 -10.13 12.30 22.70
CA MET A 226 -9.85 13.72 22.48
C MET A 226 -10.76 14.63 23.34
N GLY A 227 -11.77 14.08 24.01
CA GLY A 227 -12.57 14.80 25.00
C GLY A 227 -13.76 15.58 24.43
N PHE A 228 -14.12 15.36 23.17
CA PHE A 228 -15.30 15.96 22.57
C PHE A 228 -16.57 15.17 22.94
N PRO A 229 -17.67 15.84 23.32
CA PRO A 229 -18.94 15.18 23.64
C PRO A 229 -19.64 14.53 22.43
N ARG A 230 -19.22 14.87 21.20
CA ARG A 230 -19.81 14.33 19.97
C ARG A 230 -18.73 13.97 18.94
N LEU A 231 -18.91 12.83 18.27
CA LEU A 231 -18.22 12.46 17.04
C LEU A 231 -19.19 12.46 15.85
N VAL A 232 -18.74 12.97 14.70
CA VAL A 232 -19.41 12.75 13.41
C VAL A 232 -18.50 11.87 12.55
N VAL A 233 -18.92 10.64 12.28
CA VAL A 233 -18.15 9.65 11.50
C VAL A 233 -18.59 9.72 10.04
N MET A 234 -17.68 10.17 9.17
CA MET A 234 -17.95 10.32 7.74
C MET A 234 -17.06 9.38 6.92
N PRO A 235 -17.63 8.36 6.26
CA PRO A 235 -16.94 7.58 5.25
C PRO A 235 -16.74 8.41 3.97
N TYR A 236 -15.48 8.62 3.56
CA TYR A 236 -15.16 9.21 2.26
C TYR A 236 -15.04 8.13 1.18
N PHE A 237 -16.20 7.62 0.76
CA PHE A 237 -16.36 6.53 -0.22
C PHE A 237 -17.36 6.93 -1.30
N LEU A 238 -17.21 6.38 -2.51
CA LEU A 238 -18.18 6.60 -3.59
C LEU A 238 -19.47 5.82 -3.37
N PHE A 239 -19.36 4.55 -2.98
CA PHE A 239 -20.48 3.62 -2.94
C PHE A 239 -20.52 2.85 -1.62
N ASP A 240 -21.67 2.24 -1.36
CA ASP A 240 -21.82 1.28 -0.28
C ASP A 240 -20.93 0.04 -0.51
N GLY A 241 -20.81 -0.75 0.54
CA GLY A 241 -20.30 -2.10 0.46
C GLY A 241 -19.86 -2.62 1.81
N VAL A 242 -19.21 -3.78 1.79
CA VAL A 242 -18.67 -4.46 2.99
C VAL A 242 -17.83 -3.51 3.88
N LEU A 243 -17.07 -2.58 3.29
CA LEU A 243 -16.23 -1.65 4.05
C LEU A 243 -17.03 -0.56 4.76
N VAL A 244 -18.01 0.06 4.10
CA VAL A 244 -18.88 1.08 4.69
C VAL A 244 -19.72 0.47 5.81
N LYS A 245 -20.31 -0.71 5.56
CA LYS A 245 -21.06 -1.49 6.56
C LYS A 245 -20.22 -1.74 7.83
N ARG A 246 -18.92 -2.07 7.68
CA ARG A 246 -17.98 -2.23 8.82
C ARG A 246 -17.67 -0.94 9.55
N ILE A 247 -17.59 0.20 8.84
CA ILE A 247 -17.35 1.50 9.47
C ILE A 247 -18.52 1.84 10.40
N TYR A 248 -19.74 1.70 9.91
CA TYR A 248 -20.94 1.96 10.72
C TYR A 248 -21.06 1.00 11.90
N ALA A 249 -20.79 -0.29 11.70
CA ALA A 249 -20.76 -1.24 12.81
C ALA A 249 -19.73 -0.88 13.88
N ALA A 250 -18.55 -0.35 13.49
CA ALA A 250 -17.54 0.11 14.45
C ALA A 250 -17.97 1.39 15.19
N ALA A 251 -18.70 2.28 14.53
CA ALA A 251 -19.30 3.46 15.15
C ALA A 251 -20.38 3.08 16.17
N ASP A 252 -21.26 2.14 15.81
CA ASP A 252 -22.30 1.61 16.70
C ASP A 252 -21.68 0.92 17.93
N ALA A 253 -20.65 0.11 17.74
CA ALA A 253 -19.91 -0.52 18.83
C ALA A 253 -19.19 0.50 19.75
N LEU A 254 -18.78 1.66 19.23
CA LEU A 254 -18.24 2.73 20.07
C LEU A 254 -19.35 3.39 20.90
N GLN A 255 -20.49 3.70 20.27
CA GLN A 255 -21.65 4.30 20.94
C GLN A 255 -22.15 3.45 22.10
N GLU A 256 -22.21 2.12 21.93
CA GLU A 256 -22.60 1.19 23.00
C GLU A 256 -21.60 1.18 24.16
N ARG A 257 -20.31 1.34 23.86
CA ARG A 257 -19.23 1.31 24.87
C ARG A 257 -19.08 2.61 25.63
N GLU A 258 -19.41 3.74 25.01
CA GLU A 258 -19.29 5.08 25.57
C GLU A 258 -20.66 5.78 25.54
N PRO A 259 -21.62 5.42 26.43
CA PRO A 259 -23.00 5.93 26.35
C PRO A 259 -23.16 7.45 26.50
N GLN A 260 -22.14 8.13 27.04
CA GLN A 260 -22.12 9.58 27.19
C GLN A 260 -21.59 10.32 25.95
N LEU A 261 -20.93 9.59 25.04
CA LEU A 261 -20.42 10.12 23.79
C LEU A 261 -21.48 9.95 22.71
N GLU A 262 -21.85 11.02 22.03
CA GLU A 262 -22.74 10.91 20.89
C GLU A 262 -21.96 10.60 19.60
N VAL A 263 -22.27 9.49 18.94
CA VAL A 263 -21.62 9.07 17.70
C VAL A 263 -22.61 9.11 16.54
N ILE A 264 -22.49 10.12 15.69
CA ILE A 264 -23.34 10.33 14.52
C ILE A 264 -22.67 9.73 13.28
N LYS A 265 -23.44 9.02 12.45
CA LYS A 265 -22.96 8.40 11.20
C LYS A 265 -23.41 9.23 10.00
N ALA A 266 -22.47 9.84 9.28
CA ALA A 266 -22.75 10.52 8.02
C ALA A 266 -22.75 9.54 6.85
N GLY A 267 -23.57 9.85 5.84
CA GLY A 267 -23.59 9.07 4.60
C GLY A 267 -22.30 9.21 3.79
N TYR A 268 -22.01 8.20 2.97
CA TYR A 268 -20.97 8.28 1.93
C TYR A 268 -21.45 9.15 0.75
N LEU A 269 -20.60 9.35 -0.28
CA LEU A 269 -20.91 10.28 -1.37
C LEU A 269 -22.11 9.81 -2.21
N GLY A 270 -22.10 8.54 -2.64
CA GLY A 270 -23.19 7.88 -3.33
C GLY A 270 -23.43 8.41 -4.75
N VAL A 271 -24.54 7.97 -5.34
CA VAL A 271 -25.06 8.48 -6.61
C VAL A 271 -25.54 9.92 -6.41
N HIS A 272 -24.77 10.89 -6.91
CA HIS A 272 -25.06 12.31 -6.68
C HIS A 272 -24.65 13.17 -7.88
N PRO A 273 -25.41 14.24 -8.23
CA PRO A 273 -25.08 15.14 -9.35
C PRO A 273 -23.66 15.70 -9.29
N HIS A 274 -23.17 16.09 -8.10
CA HIS A 274 -21.79 16.55 -7.93
C HIS A 274 -20.75 15.49 -8.32
N VAL A 275 -20.99 14.21 -8.08
CA VAL A 275 -20.05 13.14 -8.47
C VAL A 275 -20.06 12.97 -9.98
N ALA A 276 -21.25 12.98 -10.58
CA ALA A 276 -21.41 12.88 -12.04
C ALA A 276 -20.77 14.07 -12.77
N ASP A 277 -20.97 15.29 -12.27
CA ASP A 277 -20.37 16.51 -12.83
C ASP A 277 -18.85 16.45 -12.81
N VAL A 278 -18.26 15.99 -11.72
CA VAL A 278 -16.81 15.82 -11.64
C VAL A 278 -16.31 14.80 -12.64
N LEU A 279 -16.99 13.66 -12.81
CA LEU A 279 -16.61 12.68 -13.84
C LEU A 279 -16.63 13.27 -15.26
N ILE A 280 -17.66 14.07 -15.57
CA ILE A 280 -17.78 14.75 -16.87
C ILE A 280 -16.68 15.80 -17.03
N GLU A 281 -16.39 16.57 -15.98
CA GLU A 281 -15.31 17.56 -15.97
C GLU A 281 -13.95 16.90 -16.21
N ARG A 282 -13.64 15.80 -15.50
CA ARG A 282 -12.41 15.02 -15.72
C ARG A 282 -12.32 14.49 -17.14
N ALA A 283 -13.45 14.10 -17.74
CA ALA A 283 -13.50 13.66 -19.12
C ALA A 283 -13.08 14.78 -20.09
N ARG A 284 -13.66 15.97 -19.93
CA ARG A 284 -13.38 17.16 -20.74
C ARG A 284 -11.95 17.68 -20.56
N GLU A 285 -11.45 17.69 -19.34
CA GLU A 285 -10.06 18.05 -19.05
C GLU A 285 -9.08 17.12 -19.76
N ALA A 286 -9.38 15.81 -19.79
CA ALA A 286 -8.55 14.84 -20.50
C ALA A 286 -8.45 15.18 -21.99
N ILE A 287 -9.60 15.37 -22.65
CA ILE A 287 -9.64 15.78 -24.08
C ILE A 287 -8.88 17.08 -24.32
N ALA A 288 -9.01 18.04 -23.42
CA ALA A 288 -8.32 19.32 -23.53
C ALA A 288 -6.80 19.25 -23.22
N GLY A 289 -6.26 18.07 -22.92
CA GLY A 289 -4.85 17.90 -22.52
C GLY A 289 -4.51 18.54 -21.17
N ARG A 290 -5.52 18.81 -20.33
CA ARG A 290 -5.39 19.47 -19.02
C ARG A 290 -5.56 18.51 -17.84
N ALA A 291 -5.61 17.20 -18.07
CA ALA A 291 -5.67 16.20 -17.00
C ALA A 291 -4.39 16.25 -16.13
N ALA A 292 -4.46 17.02 -15.04
CA ALA A 292 -3.38 17.15 -14.08
C ALA A 292 -3.49 16.05 -13.02
N MET A 293 -2.69 15.00 -13.18
CA MET A 293 -2.43 14.07 -12.09
C MET A 293 -1.65 14.77 -10.98
N ASN A 294 -1.80 14.33 -9.72
CA ASN A 294 -1.06 14.85 -8.56
C ASN A 294 0.43 14.41 -8.55
N CYS A 295 1.10 14.58 -9.69
CA CYS A 295 2.41 14.03 -9.98
C CYS A 295 3.58 14.76 -9.30
N SER A 296 3.34 15.91 -8.66
CA SER A 296 4.39 16.69 -7.99
C SER A 296 5.07 15.94 -6.85
N LEU A 297 4.36 15.02 -6.18
CA LEU A 297 4.88 14.15 -5.12
C LEU A 297 4.68 12.67 -5.43
N CYS A 298 4.49 12.33 -6.72
CA CYS A 298 4.30 10.94 -7.12
C CYS A 298 5.62 10.17 -6.94
N LYS A 299 5.60 9.20 -6.02
CA LYS A 299 6.74 8.34 -5.67
C LYS A 299 7.37 7.58 -6.84
N TYR A 300 6.63 7.40 -7.93
CA TYR A 300 7.11 6.75 -9.15
C TYR A 300 7.88 7.71 -10.08
N ARG A 301 7.70 9.02 -9.94
CA ARG A 301 8.23 10.05 -10.85
C ARG A 301 9.32 10.90 -10.24
N VAL A 302 9.24 11.16 -8.94
CA VAL A 302 10.19 12.01 -8.21
C VAL A 302 10.65 11.31 -6.94
N GLN A 303 11.90 11.56 -6.56
CA GLN A 303 12.45 11.04 -5.32
C GLN A 303 11.75 11.70 -4.13
N ILE A 304 10.92 10.92 -3.44
CA ILE A 304 10.30 11.32 -2.17
C ILE A 304 10.86 10.48 -1.02
N VAL A 305 10.88 11.08 0.17
CA VAL A 305 11.44 10.45 1.38
C VAL A 305 10.77 9.10 1.67
N GLY A 306 11.57 8.05 1.84
CA GLY A 306 11.12 6.70 2.20
C GLY A 306 10.62 5.84 1.04
N PHE A 307 10.58 6.37 -0.19
CA PHE A 307 10.18 5.66 -1.42
C PHE A 307 11.18 5.86 -2.56
N GLU A 308 12.45 6.14 -2.24
CA GLU A 308 13.50 6.44 -3.20
C GLU A 308 13.72 5.32 -4.22
N GLU A 309 13.55 4.06 -3.80
CA GLU A 309 13.70 2.88 -4.66
C GLU A 309 12.58 2.73 -5.71
N GLN A 310 11.45 3.43 -5.54
CA GLN A 310 10.29 3.29 -6.42
C GLN A 310 10.31 4.25 -7.62
N VAL A 311 11.30 5.15 -7.67
CA VAL A 311 11.43 6.14 -8.75
C VAL A 311 11.82 5.43 -10.04
N GLY A 312 11.02 5.61 -11.10
CA GLY A 312 11.26 5.00 -12.40
C GLY A 312 10.84 3.53 -12.49
N GLU A 313 10.15 2.98 -11.48
CA GLU A 313 9.55 1.65 -11.59
C GLU A 313 8.61 1.59 -12.81
N PRO A 314 8.69 0.51 -13.62
CA PRO A 314 7.81 0.37 -14.77
C PRO A 314 6.36 0.16 -14.30
N GLN A 315 5.41 0.79 -14.98
CA GLN A 315 3.98 0.53 -14.78
C GLN A 315 3.67 -0.94 -15.11
N ARG A 316 3.07 -1.65 -14.16
CA ARG A 316 2.68 -3.06 -14.30
C ARG A 316 1.23 -3.25 -13.87
N ALA A 317 0.47 -4.01 -14.66
CA ALA A 317 -0.88 -4.42 -14.32
C ALA A 317 -0.83 -5.56 -13.28
N HIS A 318 -1.40 -5.32 -12.11
CA HIS A 318 -1.46 -6.29 -11.00
C HIS A 318 -2.82 -7.01 -10.92
N HIS A 319 -3.83 -6.47 -11.59
CA HIS A 319 -5.23 -6.91 -11.51
C HIS A 319 -5.58 -8.09 -12.45
N LEU A 320 -4.65 -8.52 -13.31
CA LEU A 320 -4.93 -9.46 -14.41
C LEU A 320 -5.54 -10.78 -13.95
N GLN A 321 -5.14 -11.29 -12.78
CA GLN A 321 -5.62 -12.56 -12.23
C GLN A 321 -7.09 -12.53 -11.80
N VAL A 322 -7.63 -11.35 -11.46
CA VAL A 322 -8.99 -11.18 -10.91
C VAL A 322 -9.95 -10.48 -11.89
N ARG A 323 -9.53 -10.26 -13.13
CA ARG A 323 -10.33 -9.63 -14.18
C ARG A 323 -11.52 -10.50 -14.60
N GLY A 324 -12.73 -9.96 -14.42
CA GLY A 324 -14.00 -10.60 -14.78
C GLY A 324 -14.28 -11.91 -14.04
N LEU A 325 -13.67 -12.09 -12.86
CA LEU A 325 -13.68 -13.34 -12.10
C LEU A 325 -15.11 -13.85 -11.82
N LEU A 326 -16.04 -12.97 -11.45
CA LEU A 326 -17.39 -13.37 -11.05
C LEU A 326 -18.19 -13.96 -12.22
N THR A 327 -18.12 -13.33 -13.40
CA THR A 327 -18.73 -13.86 -14.63
C THR A 327 -18.06 -15.17 -15.08
N LYS A 328 -16.75 -15.33 -14.87
CA LYS A 328 -16.05 -16.60 -15.18
C LYS A 328 -16.53 -17.71 -14.25
N GLU A 329 -16.71 -17.41 -12.96
CA GLU A 329 -17.27 -18.34 -11.99
C GLU A 329 -18.71 -18.71 -12.34
N GLU A 330 -19.58 -17.75 -12.67
CA GLU A 330 -20.97 -18.01 -13.14
C GLU A 330 -21.03 -18.89 -14.39
N SER A 331 -20.07 -18.74 -15.31
CA SER A 331 -19.94 -19.58 -16.52
C SER A 331 -19.49 -21.00 -16.22
N LEU A 332 -18.85 -21.22 -15.06
CA LEU A 332 -18.33 -22.51 -14.61
C LEU A 332 -19.33 -23.27 -13.71
N VAL A 333 -20.44 -22.65 -13.28
CA VAL A 333 -21.47 -23.30 -12.43
C VAL A 333 -22.44 -24.19 -13.24
N SER A 334 -22.29 -24.32 -14.56
CA SER A 334 -23.14 -25.20 -15.38
C SER A 334 -22.56 -26.59 -15.67
N ASP A 335 -21.46 -27.00 -15.04
CA ASP A 335 -21.01 -28.38 -15.18
C ASP A 335 -20.37 -28.92 -13.89
N SER A 336 -20.65 -30.19 -13.62
CA SER A 336 -20.55 -30.79 -12.29
C SER A 336 -19.17 -31.35 -11.89
N MET A 337 -18.94 -31.36 -10.56
CA MET A 337 -18.03 -32.19 -9.74
C MET A 337 -16.67 -31.62 -9.26
N PRO A 338 -16.25 -31.98 -8.01
CA PRO A 338 -15.36 -31.18 -7.20
C PRO A 338 -13.88 -31.38 -7.57
N VAL A 339 -13.16 -30.27 -7.62
CA VAL A 339 -11.70 -30.26 -7.76
C VAL A 339 -11.08 -30.57 -6.39
N PRO A 340 -10.07 -31.46 -6.29
CA PRO A 340 -9.37 -31.66 -5.03
C PRO A 340 -8.62 -30.36 -4.68
N VAL A 341 -8.78 -29.91 -3.43
CA VAL A 341 -8.03 -28.78 -2.88
C VAL A 341 -6.54 -29.12 -3.01
N GLN A 342 -5.83 -28.40 -3.89
CA GLN A 342 -4.37 -28.46 -3.90
C GLN A 342 -3.87 -27.86 -2.58
N PRO A 343 -2.87 -28.45 -1.93
CA PRO A 343 -2.27 -27.85 -0.74
C PRO A 343 -1.72 -26.46 -1.07
N ASP A 344 -1.99 -25.47 -0.22
CA ASP A 344 -1.51 -24.10 -0.42
C ASP A 344 0.04 -24.05 -0.29
N PHE A 345 0.66 -25.07 0.32
CA PHE A 345 2.11 -25.18 0.45
C PHE A 345 2.67 -26.54 0.03
N LEU A 346 3.50 -26.54 -1.03
CA LEU A 346 4.32 -27.70 -1.39
C LEU A 346 5.57 -27.78 -0.49
N PRO A 347 5.97 -28.99 -0.03
CA PRO A 347 7.18 -29.15 0.77
C PRO A 347 8.43 -28.75 -0.03
N TYR A 348 9.50 -28.38 0.68
CA TYR A 348 10.76 -28.05 0.03
C TYR A 348 11.37 -29.29 -0.64
N VAL A 349 11.62 -29.20 -1.94
CA VAL A 349 12.30 -30.26 -2.72
C VAL A 349 13.71 -29.82 -3.07
N PRO A 350 14.76 -30.36 -2.42
CA PRO A 350 16.14 -30.08 -2.79
C PRO A 350 16.50 -30.68 -4.16
N HIS A 351 17.47 -30.08 -4.83
CA HIS A 351 18.08 -30.66 -6.03
C HIS A 351 18.83 -31.96 -5.67
N PRO A 352 18.91 -32.99 -6.55
CA PRO A 352 19.59 -34.25 -6.23
C PRO A 352 21.02 -34.10 -5.67
N ILE A 353 21.80 -33.17 -6.21
CA ILE A 353 23.16 -32.86 -5.71
C ILE A 353 23.13 -32.27 -4.29
N GLU A 354 22.12 -31.45 -3.98
CA GLU A 354 21.92 -30.92 -2.63
C GLU A 354 21.60 -32.08 -1.69
N THR A 355 20.67 -32.98 -2.06
CA THR A 355 20.34 -34.19 -1.28
C THR A 355 21.58 -35.03 -0.97
N GLU A 356 22.37 -35.39 -1.99
CA GLU A 356 23.61 -36.16 -1.83
C GLU A 356 24.61 -35.43 -0.91
N SER A 357 24.74 -34.11 -1.05
CA SER A 357 25.59 -33.31 -0.17
C SER A 357 25.16 -33.40 1.30
N PHE A 358 23.85 -33.34 1.57
CA PHE A 358 23.33 -33.46 2.95
C PHE A 358 23.47 -34.86 3.53
N GLU A 359 23.43 -35.92 2.72
CA GLU A 359 23.74 -37.29 3.15
C GLU A 359 25.21 -37.41 3.58
N ILE A 360 26.13 -36.86 2.80
CA ILE A 360 27.57 -36.81 3.14
C ILE A 360 27.78 -36.00 4.43
N ILE A 361 27.11 -34.86 4.59
CA ILE A 361 27.23 -34.02 5.79
C ILE A 361 26.65 -34.73 7.02
N ALA A 362 25.53 -35.43 6.87
CA ALA A 362 24.91 -36.20 7.94
C ALA A 362 25.82 -37.35 8.42
N ALA A 363 26.55 -38.00 7.50
CA ALA A 363 27.49 -39.08 7.81
C ALA A 363 28.88 -38.58 8.27
N GLY A 364 29.26 -37.35 7.91
CA GLY A 364 30.62 -36.83 8.12
C GLY A 364 30.96 -36.44 9.56
N ARG A 365 29.98 -36.36 10.47
CA ARG A 365 30.20 -36.14 11.91
C ARG A 365 29.05 -36.68 12.76
N ASP A 366 29.28 -36.83 14.06
CA ASP A 366 28.23 -37.16 15.02
C ASP A 366 27.38 -35.92 15.36
N TRP A 367 26.07 -36.00 15.09
CA TRP A 367 25.09 -34.95 15.33
C TRP A 367 24.27 -35.15 16.60
N SER A 368 24.42 -36.28 17.31
CA SER A 368 23.59 -36.67 18.45
C SER A 368 23.66 -35.69 19.63
N GLY A 369 24.75 -34.94 19.75
CA GLY A 369 24.93 -33.88 20.76
C GLY A 369 24.13 -32.59 20.50
N PHE A 370 23.50 -32.45 19.33
CA PHE A 370 22.77 -31.25 18.94
C PHE A 370 21.25 -31.47 19.01
N PRO A 371 20.48 -30.47 19.50
CA PRO A 371 19.03 -30.53 19.43
C PRO A 371 18.53 -30.73 17.99
N PRO A 372 17.53 -31.60 17.74
CA PRO A 372 17.01 -31.85 16.40
C PRO A 372 16.60 -30.58 15.64
N ALA A 373 16.00 -29.61 16.33
CA ALA A 373 15.60 -28.33 15.76
C ALA A 373 16.77 -27.51 15.19
N HIS A 374 18.02 -27.76 15.64
CA HIS A 374 19.19 -27.02 15.16
C HIS A 374 19.81 -27.65 13.92
N LEU A 375 19.49 -28.90 13.59
CA LEU A 375 20.21 -29.69 12.59
C LEU A 375 20.10 -29.09 11.19
N THR A 376 18.92 -28.63 10.76
CA THR A 376 18.73 -28.00 9.44
C THR A 376 19.66 -26.80 9.27
N ALA A 377 19.78 -25.93 10.29
CA ALA A 377 20.63 -24.76 10.25
C ALA A 377 22.12 -25.12 10.29
N LEU A 378 22.51 -26.03 11.17
CA LEU A 378 23.91 -26.45 11.33
C LEU A 378 24.46 -27.18 10.11
N GLN A 379 23.71 -28.13 9.57
CA GLN A 379 24.13 -28.87 8.37
C GLN A 379 24.19 -27.94 7.15
N ARG A 380 23.28 -26.97 7.03
CA ARG A 380 23.33 -25.95 5.97
C ARG A 380 24.54 -25.04 6.09
N LEU A 381 24.90 -24.67 7.30
CA LEU A 381 26.13 -23.93 7.54
C LEU A 381 27.33 -24.76 7.07
N VAL A 382 27.43 -26.05 7.44
CA VAL A 382 28.53 -26.94 6.98
C VAL A 382 28.54 -27.05 5.45
N HIS A 383 27.37 -27.20 4.82
CA HIS A 383 27.25 -27.22 3.36
C HIS A 383 27.79 -25.94 2.71
N THR A 384 27.57 -24.80 3.35
CA THR A 384 27.98 -23.49 2.84
C THR A 384 29.46 -23.21 3.05
N SER A 385 30.04 -23.69 4.16
CA SER A 385 31.44 -23.47 4.52
C SER A 385 32.40 -24.54 3.97
N GLY A 386 31.90 -25.76 3.74
CA GLY A 386 32.73 -26.94 3.51
C GLY A 386 33.49 -27.41 4.75
N ASP A 387 33.11 -26.96 5.95
CA ASP A 387 33.84 -27.16 7.19
C ASP A 387 32.89 -27.71 8.28
N PHE A 388 33.13 -28.93 8.73
CA PHE A 388 32.32 -29.64 9.73
C PHE A 388 32.41 -29.02 11.13
N ASP A 389 33.55 -28.41 11.46
CA ASP A 389 33.86 -27.94 12.82
C ASP A 389 33.13 -26.64 13.16
N ILE A 390 32.53 -25.97 12.17
CA ILE A 390 31.80 -24.73 12.43
C ILE A 390 30.56 -24.95 13.30
N ALA A 391 30.02 -26.17 13.30
CA ALA A 391 28.81 -26.48 14.05
C ALA A 391 29.02 -26.31 15.56
N ASP A 392 30.25 -26.49 16.04
CA ASP A 392 30.63 -26.36 17.44
C ASP A 392 30.74 -24.89 17.89
N ASP A 393 30.90 -23.96 16.94
CA ASP A 393 30.99 -22.53 17.22
C ASP A 393 29.64 -21.83 17.28
N ILE A 394 28.57 -22.45 16.77
CA ILE A 394 27.26 -21.79 16.67
C ILE A 394 26.56 -21.79 18.03
N TYR A 395 26.07 -20.62 18.41
CA TYR A 395 25.22 -20.43 19.57
C TYR A 395 23.79 -20.11 19.13
N PHE A 396 22.83 -20.86 19.67
CA PHE A 396 21.40 -20.57 19.60
C PHE A 396 20.92 -20.20 21.00
N SER A 397 20.22 -19.07 21.16
CA SER A 397 19.48 -18.83 22.39
C SER A 397 18.31 -19.83 22.53
N PRO A 398 17.79 -20.08 23.74
CA PRO A 398 16.63 -20.96 23.92
C PRO A 398 15.46 -20.56 23.01
N GLY A 399 14.92 -21.52 22.26
CA GLY A 399 13.78 -21.33 21.35
C GLY A 399 14.06 -20.45 20.12
N ALA A 400 15.32 -20.18 19.77
CA ALA A 400 15.67 -19.29 18.65
C ALA A 400 15.11 -19.78 17.29
N ILE A 401 15.16 -21.09 17.04
CA ILE A 401 14.65 -21.70 15.80
C ILE A 401 13.13 -21.50 15.70
N ASP A 402 12.38 -21.91 16.74
CA ASP A 402 10.91 -21.78 16.75
C ASP A 402 10.45 -20.33 16.71
N ALA A 403 11.19 -19.43 17.38
CA ALA A 403 10.95 -17.99 17.27
C ALA A 403 11.19 -17.49 15.84
N GLY A 404 12.27 -17.94 15.19
CA GLY A 404 12.59 -17.62 13.81
C GLY A 404 11.53 -18.08 12.82
N ILE A 405 11.10 -19.34 12.90
CA ILE A 405 10.05 -19.91 12.03
C ILE A 405 8.75 -19.11 12.19
N ARG A 406 8.30 -18.89 13.44
CA ARG A 406 7.10 -18.09 13.71
C ARG A 406 7.23 -16.65 13.22
N ALA A 407 8.42 -16.05 13.35
CA ALA A 407 8.69 -14.71 12.88
C ALA A 407 8.57 -14.62 11.36
N LEU A 408 9.13 -15.56 10.61
CA LEU A 408 9.05 -15.59 9.15
C LEU A 408 7.60 -15.76 8.68
N LEU A 409 6.83 -16.65 9.32
CA LEU A 409 5.42 -16.88 9.00
C LEU A 409 4.52 -15.68 9.32
N ARG A 410 4.78 -14.97 10.42
CA ARG A 410 3.94 -13.85 10.89
C ARG A 410 4.35 -12.51 10.29
N CYS A 411 5.64 -12.18 10.37
CA CYS A 411 6.15 -10.85 10.06
C CYS A 411 6.43 -10.67 8.57
N LYS A 412 6.72 -11.77 7.87
CA LYS A 412 7.00 -11.79 6.43
C LYS A 412 8.08 -10.78 6.03
N ARG A 413 9.08 -10.56 6.88
CA ARG A 413 10.17 -9.60 6.64
C ARG A 413 11.52 -10.05 7.19
N VAL A 414 12.53 -10.02 6.33
CA VAL A 414 13.95 -10.19 6.69
C VAL A 414 14.72 -8.91 6.38
N VAL A 415 15.39 -8.36 7.39
CA VAL A 415 16.27 -7.19 7.28
C VAL A 415 17.72 -7.63 7.30
N ALA A 416 18.53 -7.08 6.39
CA ALA A 416 19.96 -7.36 6.34
C ALA A 416 20.85 -6.12 6.49
N ASP A 417 22.05 -6.31 7.00
CA ASP A 417 23.08 -5.28 7.10
C ASP A 417 23.75 -4.95 5.76
N VAL A 418 23.82 -5.93 4.85
CA VAL A 418 24.37 -5.80 3.50
C VAL A 418 23.57 -6.59 2.46
N THR A 419 23.63 -6.14 1.20
CA THR A 419 22.90 -6.73 0.06
C THR A 419 23.27 -8.19 -0.20
N MET A 420 24.50 -8.61 0.11
CA MET A 420 24.95 -9.98 -0.10
C MET A 420 24.16 -11.01 0.71
N VAL A 421 23.68 -10.64 1.91
CA VAL A 421 22.82 -11.52 2.71
C VAL A 421 21.49 -11.75 1.99
N THR A 422 20.84 -10.69 1.52
CA THR A 422 19.56 -10.80 0.80
C THR A 422 19.70 -11.52 -0.53
N SER A 423 20.82 -11.33 -1.24
CA SER A 423 21.11 -12.06 -2.48
C SER A 423 21.33 -13.56 -2.28
N GLY A 424 21.79 -13.98 -1.09
CA GLY A 424 21.97 -15.39 -0.73
C GLY A 424 20.70 -16.13 -0.33
N LEU A 425 19.56 -15.44 -0.21
CA LEU A 425 18.28 -16.04 0.14
C LEU A 425 17.64 -16.73 -1.07
N LYS A 426 17.09 -17.93 -0.89
CA LYS A 426 16.44 -18.69 -1.96
C LYS A 426 15.12 -18.00 -2.37
N ARG A 427 15.09 -17.43 -3.58
CA ARG A 427 13.94 -16.68 -4.13
C ARG A 427 12.62 -17.46 -4.09
N ALA A 428 12.66 -18.74 -4.46
CA ALA A 428 11.46 -19.59 -4.45
C ALA A 428 10.82 -19.68 -3.05
N LEU A 429 11.63 -19.71 -1.98
CA LEU A 429 11.12 -19.77 -0.60
C LEU A 429 10.55 -18.41 -0.15
N LEU A 430 11.21 -17.31 -0.54
CA LEU A 430 10.71 -15.97 -0.28
C LEU A 430 9.35 -15.75 -0.94
N GLU A 431 9.20 -16.15 -2.20
CA GLU A 431 7.95 -16.05 -2.95
C GLU A 431 6.86 -16.92 -2.34
N GLN A 432 7.15 -18.19 -2.03
CA GLN A 432 6.18 -19.13 -1.47
C GLN A 432 5.69 -18.70 -0.08
N LEU A 433 6.56 -18.15 0.77
CA LEU A 433 6.18 -17.65 2.10
C LEU A 433 5.66 -16.21 2.08
N GLY A 434 5.79 -15.52 0.96
CA GLY A 434 5.47 -14.09 0.81
C GLY A 434 6.33 -13.19 1.71
N ILE A 435 7.63 -13.51 1.86
CA ILE A 435 8.57 -12.77 2.70
C ILE A 435 9.25 -11.67 1.89
N ASP A 436 9.13 -10.43 2.36
CA ASP A 436 9.89 -9.29 1.84
C ASP A 436 11.31 -9.26 2.44
N THR A 437 12.28 -8.82 1.64
CA THR A 437 13.64 -8.56 2.12
C THR A 437 13.93 -7.06 2.05
N TRP A 438 14.72 -6.55 3.00
CA TRP A 438 15.15 -5.15 2.99
C TRP A 438 16.60 -4.99 3.45
N CYS A 439 17.37 -4.17 2.73
CA CYS A 439 18.72 -3.78 3.11
C CYS A 439 18.96 -2.32 2.73
N GLY A 440 18.96 -1.42 3.72
CA GLY A 440 19.13 0.00 3.48
C GLY A 440 20.56 0.51 3.37
N VAL A 441 21.58 -0.36 3.19
CA VAL A 441 22.99 0.05 3.24
C VAL A 441 23.39 1.03 2.13
N HIS A 442 22.66 1.02 1.01
CA HIS A 442 22.84 1.91 -0.14
C HIS A 442 21.87 3.08 -0.15
N ASP A 443 20.95 3.15 0.81
CA ASP A 443 19.94 4.19 0.85
C ASP A 443 20.56 5.54 1.19
N ARG A 444 20.06 6.59 0.55
CA ARG A 444 20.48 7.97 0.79
C ARG A 444 20.34 8.35 2.27
N GLU A 445 19.26 7.96 2.92
CA GLU A 445 19.02 8.28 4.32
C GLU A 445 19.99 7.52 5.24
N ALA A 446 20.35 6.27 4.95
CA ALA A 446 21.40 5.57 5.70
C ALA A 446 22.76 6.26 5.52
N HIS A 447 23.05 6.79 4.33
CA HIS A 447 24.24 7.59 4.09
C HIS A 447 24.24 8.89 4.92
N LEU A 448 23.15 9.66 4.90
CA LEU A 448 23.01 10.89 5.69
C LEU A 448 23.08 10.63 7.19
N LEU A 449 22.44 9.57 7.67
CA LEU A 449 22.47 9.15 9.07
C LEU A 449 23.89 8.72 9.49
N SER A 450 24.59 7.95 8.64
CA SER A 450 25.97 7.55 8.88
C SER A 450 26.91 8.75 9.01
N ALA A 451 26.77 9.74 8.12
CA ALA A 451 27.58 10.95 8.12
C ALA A 451 27.28 11.86 9.32
N SER A 452 26.00 12.06 9.66
CA SER A 452 25.59 12.96 10.75
C SER A 452 25.89 12.39 12.15
N GLN A 453 25.84 11.07 12.31
CA GLN A 453 25.99 10.39 13.61
C GLN A 453 27.37 9.73 13.79
N GLY A 454 28.24 9.77 12.77
CA GLY A 454 29.57 9.14 12.83
C GLY A 454 29.53 7.61 12.98
N ILE A 455 28.49 6.95 12.46
CA ILE A 455 28.33 5.49 12.48
C ILE A 455 28.55 4.90 11.08
N THR A 456 28.74 3.58 10.97
CA THR A 456 28.87 2.92 9.66
C THR A 456 27.54 2.90 8.91
N ARG A 457 27.58 2.73 7.58
CA ARG A 457 26.37 2.56 6.76
C ARG A 457 25.52 1.37 7.18
N SER A 458 26.15 0.25 7.55
CA SER A 458 25.44 -0.93 8.04
C SER A 458 24.78 -0.69 9.39
N ALA A 459 25.44 0.01 10.32
CA ALA A 459 24.81 0.44 11.58
C ALA A 459 23.63 1.40 11.32
N ALA A 460 23.82 2.40 10.45
CA ALA A 460 22.74 3.31 10.05
C ALA A 460 21.56 2.57 9.41
N SER A 461 21.82 1.56 8.57
CA SER A 461 20.79 0.68 7.98
C SER A 461 19.98 -0.04 9.07
N ILE A 462 20.64 -0.63 10.07
CA ILE A 462 19.95 -1.28 11.20
C ILE A 462 19.11 -0.30 12.02
N ARG A 463 19.61 0.92 12.28
CA ARG A 463 18.82 1.95 12.96
C ARG A 463 17.56 2.31 12.18
N ARG A 464 17.67 2.45 10.86
CA ARG A 464 16.52 2.72 10.00
C ARG A 464 15.53 1.56 9.95
N ALA A 465 16.00 0.32 10.00
CA ALA A 465 15.10 -0.83 10.11
C ALA A 465 14.27 -0.80 11.41
N TRP A 466 14.87 -0.39 12.52
CA TRP A 466 14.17 -0.20 13.78
C TRP A 466 13.09 0.89 13.67
N GLU A 467 13.45 2.06 13.12
CA GLU A 467 12.53 3.19 12.93
C GLU A 467 11.38 2.85 11.98
N LYS A 468 11.67 2.16 10.86
CA LYS A 468 10.71 1.90 9.79
C LYS A 468 9.79 0.71 10.09
N PHE A 469 10.30 -0.34 10.70
CA PHE A 469 9.58 -1.62 10.79
C PHE A 469 9.30 -2.07 12.24
N GLY A 470 9.87 -1.42 13.24
CA GLY A 470 9.65 -1.78 14.65
C GLY A 470 10.06 -3.22 14.95
N ASN A 471 9.18 -3.99 15.60
CA ASN A 471 9.49 -5.33 16.13
C ASN A 471 9.16 -6.49 15.18
N ASP A 472 8.34 -6.26 14.15
CA ASP A 472 7.83 -7.30 13.26
C ASP A 472 8.83 -7.62 12.13
N GLN A 473 10.00 -8.14 12.52
CA GLN A 473 11.09 -8.48 11.58
C GLN A 473 12.09 -9.49 12.14
N VAL A 474 12.73 -10.23 11.23
CA VAL A 474 13.96 -11.00 11.48
C VAL A 474 15.15 -10.18 10.98
N VAL A 475 16.18 -10.02 11.80
CA VAL A 475 17.39 -9.26 11.45
C VAL A 475 18.53 -10.24 11.19
N ALA A 476 19.11 -10.22 9.99
CA ALA A 476 20.20 -11.10 9.56
C ALA A 476 21.45 -10.26 9.21
N ILE A 477 22.47 -10.35 10.04
CA ILE A 477 23.71 -9.58 9.94
C ILE A 477 24.84 -10.53 9.55
N GLY A 478 25.40 -10.33 8.36
CA GLY A 478 26.39 -11.22 7.76
C GLY A 478 27.76 -10.61 7.52
N ASP A 479 27.92 -9.29 7.63
CA ASP A 479 29.18 -8.62 7.26
C ASP A 479 29.69 -7.70 8.36
N ALA A 480 28.88 -6.72 8.77
CA ALA A 480 29.35 -5.63 9.61
C ALA A 480 29.18 -5.93 11.11
N PRO A 481 30.28 -6.05 11.90
CA PRO A 481 30.16 -6.18 13.35
C PRO A 481 29.51 -4.94 13.99
N THR A 482 29.69 -3.77 13.39
CA THR A 482 29.03 -2.52 13.81
C THR A 482 27.51 -2.56 13.67
N ALA A 483 26.95 -3.38 12.78
CA ALA A 483 25.50 -3.60 12.69
C ALA A 483 24.99 -4.38 13.91
N ILE A 484 25.77 -5.35 14.42
CA ILE A 484 25.44 -6.02 15.69
C ILE A 484 25.51 -5.04 16.86
N THR A 485 26.59 -4.25 16.95
CA THR A 485 26.75 -3.26 18.02
C THR A 485 25.58 -2.29 18.06
N GLU A 486 25.12 -1.81 16.90
CA GLU A 486 23.97 -0.93 16.84
C GLU A 486 22.66 -1.64 17.20
N ALA A 487 22.45 -2.88 16.73
CA ALA A 487 21.28 -3.67 17.10
C ALA A 487 21.18 -3.90 18.60
N THR A 488 22.27 -4.32 19.25
CA THR A 488 22.29 -4.55 20.71
C THR A 488 22.14 -3.27 21.51
N ARG A 489 22.66 -2.13 21.02
CA ARG A 489 22.41 -0.81 21.59
C ARG A 489 20.93 -0.45 21.55
N LEU A 490 20.27 -0.59 20.39
CA LEU A 490 18.85 -0.31 20.21
C LEU A 490 17.96 -1.23 21.05
N ILE A 491 18.32 -2.51 21.19
CA ILE A 491 17.60 -3.46 22.03
C ILE A 491 17.68 -3.07 23.51
N ARG A 492 18.87 -2.69 24.00
CA ARG A 492 19.09 -2.33 25.41
C ARG A 492 18.51 -0.97 25.76
N ASP A 493 18.84 0.05 24.96
CA ASP A 493 18.62 1.44 25.34
C ASP A 493 17.27 1.97 24.84
N HIS A 494 16.77 1.45 23.72
CA HIS A 494 15.55 1.93 23.05
C HIS A 494 14.40 0.91 23.07
N GLY A 495 14.58 -0.19 23.80
CA GLY A 495 13.53 -1.20 23.96
C GLY A 495 13.18 -1.96 22.67
N TRP A 496 14.03 -1.95 21.65
CA TRP A 496 13.78 -2.68 20.41
C TRP A 496 13.69 -4.20 20.66
N ARG A 497 12.69 -4.88 20.08
CA ARG A 497 12.44 -6.31 20.23
C ARG A 497 12.18 -6.97 18.87
N PRO A 498 13.17 -7.01 17.96
CA PRO A 498 13.06 -7.81 16.74
C PRO A 498 12.79 -9.27 17.13
N GLN A 499 12.03 -9.98 16.29
CA GLN A 499 11.59 -11.34 16.62
C GLN A 499 12.76 -12.34 16.67
N LEU A 500 13.82 -12.09 15.90
CA LEU A 500 15.06 -12.86 15.90
C LEU A 500 16.21 -11.99 15.38
N VAL A 501 17.39 -12.11 15.99
CA VAL A 501 18.64 -11.54 15.47
C VAL A 501 19.64 -12.65 15.16
N ILE A 502 19.97 -12.81 13.87
CA ILE A 502 21.04 -13.70 13.39
C ILE A 502 22.27 -12.82 13.15
N GLY A 503 23.30 -12.94 13.98
CA GLY A 503 24.53 -12.16 13.87
C GLY A 503 25.72 -13.06 13.59
N LEU A 504 26.07 -13.22 12.32
CA LEU A 504 27.18 -14.07 11.88
C LEU A 504 28.20 -13.30 11.00
N PRO A 505 28.67 -12.09 11.37
CA PRO A 505 29.66 -11.37 10.58
C PRO A 505 31.00 -12.09 10.54
N VAL A 506 31.69 -11.99 9.41
CA VAL A 506 33.10 -12.37 9.31
C VAL A 506 33.98 -11.17 9.67
N GLY A 507 35.14 -11.41 10.27
CA GLY A 507 36.14 -10.35 10.45
C GLY A 507 37.01 -10.51 11.68
N PHE A 508 38.06 -9.68 11.74
CA PHE A 508 39.06 -9.72 12.79
C PHE A 508 38.99 -8.52 13.75
N VAL A 509 38.32 -7.43 13.36
CA VAL A 509 38.26 -6.19 14.14
C VAL A 509 36.86 -6.00 14.70
N GLY A 510 36.70 -6.05 16.02
CA GLY A 510 35.42 -5.85 16.71
C GLY A 510 34.41 -6.99 16.54
N THR A 511 34.70 -7.99 15.71
CA THR A 511 33.79 -9.09 15.40
C THR A 511 33.52 -10.00 16.60
N ARG A 512 34.56 -10.33 17.36
CA ARG A 512 34.43 -11.26 18.49
C ARG A 512 33.64 -10.60 19.62
N GLU A 513 33.95 -9.34 19.92
CA GLU A 513 33.28 -8.51 20.91
C GLU A 513 31.81 -8.28 20.55
N ALA A 514 31.52 -7.92 19.28
CA ALA A 514 30.15 -7.70 18.84
C ALA A 514 29.30 -8.99 18.95
N LYS A 515 29.85 -10.15 18.56
CA LYS A 515 29.17 -11.44 18.70
C LYS A 515 28.95 -11.84 20.15
N ASP A 516 29.90 -11.56 21.03
CA ASP A 516 29.77 -11.78 22.47
C ASP A 516 28.70 -10.87 23.10
N ASP A 517 28.64 -9.60 22.67
CA ASP A 517 27.58 -8.66 23.07
C ASP A 517 26.20 -9.15 22.62
N LEU A 518 26.08 -9.62 21.37
CA LEU A 518 24.84 -10.25 20.91
C LEU A 518 24.55 -11.48 21.76
N LYS A 519 25.52 -12.36 21.98
CA LYS A 519 25.34 -13.56 22.81
C LYS A 519 24.84 -13.23 24.22
N ARG A 520 25.17 -12.08 24.80
CA ARG A 520 24.68 -11.62 26.12
C ARG A 520 23.35 -10.85 26.09
N CYS A 521 22.82 -10.55 24.91
CA CYS A 521 21.59 -9.77 24.71
C CYS A 521 20.31 -10.59 25.01
N LEU A 522 19.99 -10.81 26.28
CA LEU A 522 18.91 -11.69 26.74
C LEU A 522 17.49 -11.26 26.33
N GLN A 523 17.30 -10.03 25.87
CA GLN A 523 15.99 -9.45 25.58
C GLN A 523 15.35 -9.99 24.29
N VAL A 524 16.13 -10.64 23.42
CA VAL A 524 15.65 -11.14 22.12
C VAL A 524 16.18 -12.56 21.83
N PRO A 525 15.44 -13.37 21.07
CA PRO A 525 15.97 -14.58 20.44
C PRO A 525 17.11 -14.22 19.49
N ARG A 526 18.18 -15.03 19.50
CA ARG A 526 19.37 -14.75 18.69
C ARG A 526 20.16 -15.99 18.34
N ILE A 527 20.83 -15.90 17.20
CA ILE A 527 21.77 -16.90 16.69
C ILE A 527 23.07 -16.17 16.36
N THR A 528 24.19 -16.64 16.89
CA THR A 528 25.53 -16.05 16.64
C THR A 528 26.58 -17.16 16.72
N ASN A 529 27.85 -16.83 16.59
CA ASN A 529 28.93 -17.80 16.75
C ASN A 529 30.11 -17.26 17.55
N SER A 530 31.03 -18.15 17.93
CA SER A 530 32.30 -17.78 18.52
C SER A 530 33.33 -17.40 17.44
N GLY A 531 34.23 -16.47 17.74
CA GLY A 531 35.37 -16.15 16.88
C GLY A 531 35.10 -15.31 15.63
N THR A 532 36.00 -15.42 14.66
CA THR A 532 36.10 -14.51 13.50
C THR A 532 35.43 -15.04 12.24
N ARG A 533 35.07 -16.34 12.21
CA ARG A 533 34.39 -17.00 11.10
C ARG A 533 32.94 -16.52 10.98
N GLY A 534 32.40 -16.48 9.78
CA GLY A 534 31.06 -15.98 9.51
C GLY A 534 30.94 -15.58 8.05
N GLY A 535 30.06 -14.63 7.78
CA GLY A 535 29.90 -14.01 6.48
C GLY A 535 28.45 -13.95 6.06
N SER A 536 28.20 -13.17 5.01
CA SER A 536 26.88 -13.08 4.37
C SER A 536 26.31 -14.44 3.99
N PRO A 537 27.11 -15.40 3.45
CA PRO A 537 26.61 -16.75 3.17
C PRO A 537 26.10 -17.48 4.42
N TRP A 538 26.75 -17.30 5.57
CA TRP A 538 26.35 -17.99 6.80
C TRP A 538 25.03 -17.45 7.34
N ALA A 539 24.88 -16.13 7.39
CA ALA A 539 23.62 -15.48 7.78
C ALA A 539 22.47 -15.89 6.84
N ALA A 540 22.70 -15.86 5.53
CA ALA A 540 21.72 -16.31 4.54
C ALA A 540 21.35 -17.79 4.70
N SER A 541 22.33 -18.67 4.96
CA SER A 541 22.09 -20.10 5.15
C SER A 541 21.24 -20.42 6.37
N VAL A 542 21.40 -19.68 7.48
CA VAL A 542 20.52 -19.83 8.64
C VAL A 542 19.10 -19.36 8.32
N VAL A 543 18.93 -18.22 7.64
CA VAL A 543 17.59 -17.76 7.21
C VAL A 543 16.93 -18.78 6.26
N ASN A 544 17.68 -19.31 5.29
CA ASN A 544 17.20 -20.34 4.38
C ASN A 544 16.78 -21.62 5.13
N ALA A 545 17.54 -22.04 6.14
CA ALA A 545 17.16 -23.18 6.99
C ALA A 545 15.80 -22.95 7.65
N LEU A 546 15.61 -21.78 8.27
CA LEU A 546 14.35 -21.43 8.93
C LEU A 546 13.18 -21.35 7.95
N MET A 547 13.38 -20.85 6.73
CA MET A 547 12.34 -20.83 5.68
C MET A 547 11.94 -22.24 5.25
N ILE A 548 12.90 -23.15 5.13
CA ILE A 548 12.64 -24.54 4.75
C ILE A 548 11.86 -25.26 5.85
N ASP A 549 12.28 -25.12 7.10
CA ASP A 549 11.56 -25.71 8.23
C ASP A 549 10.14 -25.14 8.33
N ALA A 550 9.94 -23.84 8.05
CA ALA A 550 8.62 -23.21 8.00
C ALA A 550 7.72 -23.80 6.92
N ILE A 551 8.22 -23.96 5.68
CA ILE A 551 7.45 -24.55 4.57
C ILE A 551 7.10 -26.01 4.87
N ASN A 552 8.05 -26.79 5.38
CA ASN A 552 7.83 -28.18 5.70
C ASN A 552 6.82 -28.34 6.86
N HIS A 553 6.83 -27.42 7.83
CA HIS A 553 5.82 -27.37 8.89
C HIS A 553 4.42 -27.12 8.33
N LEU A 554 4.25 -26.13 7.45
CA LEU A 554 2.96 -25.84 6.80
C LEU A 554 2.45 -27.02 5.96
N ALA A 555 3.31 -27.59 5.11
CA ALA A 555 2.97 -28.74 4.28
C ALA A 555 2.63 -29.98 5.12
N GLY A 556 3.23 -30.13 6.30
CA GLY A 556 2.90 -31.20 7.25
C GLY A 556 1.54 -30.99 7.93
N CYS A 557 1.19 -29.75 8.29
CA CYS A 557 -0.10 -29.41 8.87
C CYS A 557 -1.27 -29.64 7.89
N GLU A 558 -1.09 -29.29 6.61
CA GLU A 558 -2.14 -29.47 5.58
C GLU A 558 -2.46 -30.94 5.31
N ARG A 559 -1.43 -31.82 5.34
CA ARG A 559 -1.63 -33.27 5.22
C ARG A 559 -2.37 -33.88 6.40
N ALA A 560 -2.28 -33.27 7.58
CA ALA A 560 -3.01 -33.72 8.76
C ALA A 560 -4.48 -33.24 8.77
N SER A 561 -4.79 -32.10 8.16
CA SER A 561 -6.14 -31.55 8.04
C SER A 561 -6.95 -32.06 6.85
N GLY A 562 -6.32 -32.69 5.86
CA GLY A 562 -6.97 -33.27 4.68
C GLY A 562 -7.26 -34.78 4.77
N GLY A 563 -7.17 -35.36 5.98
CA GLY A 563 -7.28 -36.80 6.25
C GLY A 563 -8.49 -37.21 7.10
N GLU A 564 -9.58 -36.43 7.11
CA GLU A 564 -10.89 -36.82 7.67
C GLU A 564 -11.97 -36.94 6.59
#